data_AF-Q08G13-F1
#
_entry.id   AF-Q08G13-F1
#
_cell.length_a   1.000
_cell.length_b   1.000
_cell.length_c   1.000
_cell.angle_alpha   90.00
_cell.angle_beta   90.00
_cell.angle_gamma   90.00
#
_symmetry.space_group_name_H-M   'P 1'
#
loop_
_entity.id
_entity.type
_entity.pdbx_description
1 polymer ?
#
loop_
_entity_poly.entity_id
_entity_poly.type
_entity_poly.pdbx_seq_one_letter_code
_entity_poly.pdbx_strand_id
1 'polypeptide(L)'
;MMTKHYDYIAIGGGSGGIASVNRAAMYGKKCALIEKSEIGGTCVNVGCVPKKVMWYAAHVAETIQKYAPDYGFNAHVESFDWQHLIKNRQAYIQRI
;
A
#
# COMPACT_ATOMS: atom_id res chain seq x y z
N MET A 1 -8.82 -0.84 37.34
CA MET A 1 -8.18 -0.40 36.07
C MET A 1 -8.17 1.13 36.08
N MET A 2 -7.04 1.80 35.83
CA MET A 2 -7.00 3.27 35.74
C MET A 2 -7.31 3.75 34.32
N THR A 3 -8.20 4.72 34.20
CA THR A 3 -8.53 5.38 32.92
C THR A 3 -7.34 6.22 32.45
N LYS A 4 -6.96 6.06 31.18
CA LYS A 4 -5.95 6.91 30.53
C LYS A 4 -6.64 8.04 29.77
N HIS A 5 -6.28 9.29 30.06
CA HIS A 5 -6.77 10.46 29.34
C HIS A 5 -5.82 10.87 28.20
N TYR A 6 -6.41 11.25 27.07
CA TYR A 6 -5.76 11.72 25.84
C TYR A 6 -6.52 12.94 25.32
N ASP A 7 -5.82 13.81 24.59
CA ASP A 7 -6.43 14.98 23.95
C ASP A 7 -7.15 14.61 22.65
N TYR A 8 -6.69 13.54 21.99
CA TYR A 8 -7.25 13.05 20.74
C TYR A 8 -7.11 11.54 20.61
N ILE A 9 -8.17 10.87 20.20
CA ILE A 9 -8.18 9.42 19.95
C ILE A 9 -8.73 9.17 18.55
N ALA A 10 -7.95 8.52 17.69
CA ALA A 10 -8.44 8.02 16.41
C ALA A 10 -8.71 6.52 16.49
N ILE A 11 -9.89 6.11 16.01
CA ILE A 11 -10.28 4.71 15.87
C ILE A 11 -10.16 4.37 14.38
N GLY A 12 -9.17 3.55 14.06
CA GLY A 12 -8.75 3.20 12.70
C GLY A 12 -7.36 3.76 12.38
N GLY A 13 -6.42 2.86 12.09
CA GLY A 13 -5.07 3.11 11.60
C GLY A 13 -4.95 3.12 10.08
N GLY A 14 -6.03 3.49 9.38
CA GLY A 14 -5.99 3.77 7.94
C GLY A 14 -5.44 5.17 7.63
N SER A 15 -5.45 5.54 6.34
CA SER A 15 -4.89 6.82 5.87
C SER A 15 -5.39 8.04 6.65
N GLY A 16 -6.71 8.12 6.91
CA GLY A 16 -7.29 9.25 7.65
C GLY A 16 -6.86 9.29 9.12
N GLY A 17 -6.92 8.16 9.83
CA GLY A 17 -6.60 8.11 11.25
C GLY A 17 -5.11 8.37 11.52
N ILE A 18 -4.22 7.78 10.72
CA ILE A 18 -2.78 8.05 10.80
C ILE A 18 -2.50 9.53 10.53
N ALA A 19 -3.01 10.07 9.41
CA ALA A 19 -2.76 11.47 9.05
C ALA A 19 -3.27 12.44 10.13
N SER A 20 -4.46 12.19 10.66
CA SER A 20 -5.08 13.02 11.69
C SER A 20 -4.29 12.98 13.01
N VAL A 21 -3.97 11.78 13.51
CA VAL A 21 -3.21 11.61 14.77
C VAL A 21 -1.81 12.20 14.66
N ASN A 22 -1.13 11.96 13.54
CA ASN A 22 0.20 12.54 13.31
C ASN A 22 0.13 14.08 13.33
N ARG A 23 -0.86 14.68 12.67
CA ARG A 23 -1.03 16.14 12.67
C ARG A 23 -1.35 16.67 14.07
N ALA A 24 -2.22 16.02 14.82
CA ALA A 24 -2.55 16.42 16.19
C ALA A 24 -1.32 16.32 17.11
N ALA A 25 -0.52 15.26 16.99
CA ALA A 25 0.71 15.09 17.75
C ALA A 25 1.76 16.16 17.42
N MET A 26 1.88 16.57 16.15
CA MET A 26 2.74 17.70 15.75
C MET A 26 2.34 19.03 16.39
N TYR A 27 1.08 19.20 16.78
CA TYR A 27 0.60 20.36 17.54
C TYR A 27 0.68 20.16 19.06
N GLY A 28 1.44 19.18 19.53
CA GLY A 28 1.70 18.93 20.95
C GLY A 28 0.56 18.23 21.68
N LYS A 29 -0.42 17.65 20.98
CA LYS A 29 -1.52 16.90 21.61
C LYS A 29 -1.10 15.49 21.99
N LYS A 30 -1.46 15.04 23.18
CA LYS A 30 -1.29 13.65 23.61
C LYS A 30 -2.34 12.78 22.91
N CYS A 31 -1.90 12.04 21.90
CA CYS A 31 -2.81 11.27 21.05
C CYS A 31 -2.76 9.76 21.32
N ALA A 32 -3.85 9.07 20.98
CA ALA A 32 -3.90 7.61 20.85
C ALA A 32 -4.48 7.22 19.49
N LEU A 33 -3.97 6.14 18.91
CA LEU A 33 -4.50 5.52 17.70
C LEU A 33 -4.82 4.07 18.02
N ILE A 34 -6.03 3.64 17.67
CA ILE A 34 -6.51 2.28 17.91
C ILE A 34 -6.76 1.63 16.56
N GLU A 35 -6.03 0.57 16.26
CA GLU A 35 -6.22 -0.26 15.06
C GLU A 35 -6.39 -1.71 15.48
N LYS A 36 -7.32 -2.41 14.85
CA LYS A 36 -7.63 -3.83 15.10
C LYS A 36 -6.77 -4.76 14.24
N SER A 37 -6.30 -4.28 13.09
CA SER A 37 -5.61 -5.05 12.05
C SER A 37 -4.30 -4.37 11.65
N GLU A 38 -3.95 -4.39 10.37
CA GLU A 38 -2.69 -3.85 9.85
C GLU A 38 -2.73 -2.33 9.73
N ILE A 39 -1.65 -1.68 10.18
CA ILE A 39 -1.42 -0.24 10.02
C ILE A 39 -1.40 0.12 8.52
N GLY A 40 -1.88 1.32 8.19
CA GLY A 40 -2.06 1.78 6.80
C GLY A 40 -3.44 1.42 6.23
N GLY A 41 -4.17 0.51 6.86
CA GLY A 41 -5.55 0.15 6.54
C GLY A 41 -5.71 -0.33 5.09
N THR A 42 -6.88 -0.08 4.51
CA THR A 42 -7.20 -0.53 3.14
C THR A 42 -6.20 -0.05 2.10
N CYS A 43 -5.80 1.23 2.16
CA CYS A 43 -4.96 1.85 1.15
C CYS A 43 -3.63 1.09 0.96
N VAL A 44 -2.97 0.76 2.06
CA VAL A 44 -1.66 0.09 2.06
C VAL A 44 -1.81 -1.42 1.84
N ASN A 45 -2.75 -2.07 2.54
CA ASN A 45 -2.73 -3.53 2.65
C ASN A 45 -3.53 -4.24 1.55
N VAL A 46 -4.68 -3.70 1.15
CA VAL A 46 -5.63 -4.41 0.27
C VAL A 46 -6.32 -3.51 -0.76
N GLY A 47 -5.73 -2.35 -1.05
CA GLY A 47 -6.33 -1.32 -1.88
C GLY A 47 -5.31 -0.66 -2.80
N CYS A 48 -5.10 0.64 -2.62
CA CYS A 48 -4.35 1.50 -3.53
C CYS A 48 -2.97 0.95 -3.89
N VAL A 49 -2.18 0.56 -2.89
CA VAL A 49 -0.81 0.08 -3.07
C VAL A 49 -0.79 -1.24 -3.85
N PRO A 50 -1.37 -2.36 -3.35
CA PRO A 50 -1.33 -3.62 -4.07
C PRO A 50 -1.96 -3.48 -5.46
N LYS A 51 -3.06 -2.71 -5.61
CA LYS A 51 -3.68 -2.45 -6.91
C LYS A 51 -2.70 -1.83 -7.89
N LYS A 52 -1.93 -0.82 -7.48
CA LYS A 52 -1.02 -0.12 -8.39
C LYS A 52 0.18 -1.01 -8.78
N VAL A 53 0.67 -1.84 -7.87
CA VAL A 53 1.68 -2.86 -8.19
C VAL A 53 1.17 -3.85 -9.25
N MET A 54 -0.06 -4.37 -9.09
CA MET A 54 -0.65 -5.27 -10.09
C MET A 54 -0.86 -4.58 -11.43
N TRP A 55 -1.28 -3.31 -11.42
CA TRP A 55 -1.47 -2.51 -12.63
C TRP A 55 -0.15 -2.32 -13.41
N TYR A 56 0.97 -2.11 -12.72
CA TYR A 56 2.28 -2.04 -13.37
C TYR A 56 2.66 -3.38 -14.02
N ALA A 57 2.41 -4.52 -13.37
CA ALA A 57 2.64 -5.83 -13.98
C ALA A 57 1.82 -6.02 -15.27
N ALA A 58 0.55 -5.59 -15.26
CA ALA A 58 -0.29 -5.63 -16.46
C ALA A 58 0.23 -4.71 -17.57
N HIS A 59 0.72 -3.51 -17.22
CA HIS A 59 1.33 -2.59 -18.20
C HIS A 59 2.61 -3.15 -18.83
N VAL A 60 3.44 -3.85 -18.05
CA VAL A 60 4.63 -4.53 -18.58
C VAL A 60 4.22 -5.59 -19.61
N ALA A 61 3.23 -6.43 -19.28
CA ALA A 61 2.71 -7.43 -20.21
C ALA A 61 2.14 -6.80 -21.48
N GLU A 62 1.34 -5.74 -21.35
CA GLU A 62 0.77 -5.03 -22.51
C GLU A 62 1.86 -4.41 -23.39
N THR A 63 2.88 -3.80 -22.77
CA THR A 63 3.99 -3.18 -23.51
C THR A 63 4.72 -4.19 -24.36
N ILE A 64 5.06 -5.35 -23.78
CA ILE A 64 5.76 -6.42 -24.51
C ILE A 64 4.86 -7.00 -25.62
N GLN A 65 3.59 -7.24 -25.34
CA GLN A 65 2.69 -7.94 -26.27
C GLN A 65 2.19 -7.05 -27.42
N LYS A 66 1.96 -5.76 -27.18
CA LYS A 66 1.29 -4.88 -28.13
C LYS A 66 2.21 -3.84 -28.75
N TYR A 67 3.06 -3.22 -27.93
CA TYR A 67 3.79 -2.02 -28.36
C TYR A 67 5.23 -2.33 -28.77
N ALA A 68 5.86 -3.38 -28.24
CA ALA A 68 7.27 -3.70 -28.51
C ALA A 68 7.64 -3.74 -30.02
N PRO A 69 6.84 -4.36 -30.93
CA PRO A 69 7.17 -4.40 -32.35
C PRO A 69 7.20 -3.03 -33.03
N ASP A 70 6.28 -2.13 -32.67
CA ASP A 70 6.20 -0.78 -33.23
C ASP A 70 7.43 0.08 -32.87
N TYR A 71 8.12 -0.30 -31.79
CA TYR A 71 9.38 0.31 -31.36
C TYR A 71 10.62 -0.48 -31.82
N GLY A 72 10.46 -1.49 -32.68
CA GLY A 72 11.56 -2.27 -33.23
C GLY A 72 12.10 -3.37 -32.30
N PHE A 73 11.43 -3.66 -31.19
CA PHE A 73 11.79 -4.77 -30.30
C PHE A 73 11.11 -6.06 -30.72
N ASN A 74 11.90 -7.12 -30.92
CA ASN A 74 11.39 -8.49 -30.99
C ASN A 74 11.41 -9.11 -29.57
N ALA A 75 10.37 -8.85 -28.79
CA ALA A 75 10.23 -9.35 -27.42
C ALA A 75 8.92 -10.11 -27.25
N HIS A 76 8.95 -11.21 -26.48
CA HIS A 76 7.78 -12.00 -26.15
C HIS A 76 7.84 -12.45 -24.70
N VAL A 77 6.68 -12.68 -24.08
CA VAL A 77 6.59 -13.20 -22.71
C VAL A 77 6.56 -14.72 -22.77
N GLU A 78 7.66 -15.36 -22.38
CA GLU A 78 7.73 -16.83 -22.30
C GLU A 78 6.95 -17.40 -21.11
N SER A 79 7.01 -16.72 -19.97
CA SER A 79 6.31 -17.14 -18.75
C SER A 79 6.02 -15.95 -17.82
N PHE A 80 5.06 -16.14 -16.92
CA PHE A 80 4.72 -15.17 -15.88
C PHE A 80 4.58 -15.86 -14.53
N ASP A 81 5.55 -15.65 -13.64
CA ASP A 81 5.51 -16.16 -12.27
C ASP A 81 4.66 -15.26 -11.38
N TRP A 82 3.38 -15.63 -11.24
CA TRP A 82 2.44 -14.95 -10.36
C TRP A 82 2.88 -14.93 -8.90
N GLN A 83 3.47 -16.03 -8.41
CA GLN A 83 3.87 -16.13 -7.00
C GLN A 83 5.03 -15.19 -6.70
N HIS A 84 5.96 -15.02 -7.64
CA HIS A 84 7.04 -14.04 -7.53
C HIS A 84 6.50 -12.61 -7.45
N LEU A 85 5.51 -12.25 -8.29
CA LEU A 85 4.86 -10.93 -8.23
C LEU A 85 4.18 -10.70 -6.87
N ILE A 86 3.40 -11.67 -6.39
CA ILE A 86 2.70 -11.57 -5.10
C ILE A 86 3.68 -11.46 -3.94
N LYS A 87 4.75 -12.26 -3.94
CA LYS A 87 5.81 -12.21 -2.93
C LYS A 87 6.46 -10.82 -2.87
N ASN A 88 6.84 -10.27 -4.02
CA ASN A 88 7.48 -8.95 -4.07
C ASN A 88 6.54 -7.81 -3.68
N ARG A 89 5.26 -7.90 -4.10
CA ARG A 89 4.21 -6.98 -3.66
C ARG A 89 4.04 -6.99 -2.15
N GLN A 90 3.97 -8.18 -1.55
CA GLN A 90 3.81 -8.31 -0.10
C GLN A 90 5.03 -7.77 0.66
N ALA A 91 6.24 -8.06 0.17
CA ALA A 91 7.46 -7.51 0.74
C ALA A 91 7.50 -5.98 0.67
N TYR A 92 6.92 -5.37 -0.38
CA TYR A 92 6.79 -3.92 -0.47
C TYR A 92 5.80 -3.35 0.56
N ILE A 93 4.62 -3.97 0.69
CA ILE A 93 3.61 -3.57 1.69
C ILE A 93 4.19 -3.62 3.12
N GLN A 94 5.03 -4.61 3.43
CA GLN A 94 5.68 -4.73 4.74
C GLN A 94 6.70 -3.61 5.06
N ARG A 95 7.13 -2.82 4.07
CA ARG A 95 8.13 -1.75 4.25
C ARG A 95 7.54 -0.35 4.39
N ILE A 96 6.24 -0.19 4.15
CA ILE A 96 5.55 1.11 4.08
C ILE A 96 4.44 1.20 5.11
#